data_AF-A0A836BKR1-F1
#
_entry.id   AF-A0A836BKR1-F1
#
_cell.length_a   1.000
_cell.length_b   1.000
_cell.length_c   1.000
_cell.angle_alpha   90.00
_cell.angle_beta   90.00
_cell.angle_gamma   90.00
#
_symmetry.space_group_name_H-M   'P 1'
#
loop_
_entity.id
_entity.type
_entity.pdbx_description
1 polymer ?
#
loop_
_entity_poly.entity_id
_entity_poly.type
_entity_poly.pdbx_seq_one_letter_code
_entity_poly.pdbx_strand_id
1 'polypeptide(L)' 'MSPAQLGVMYKTWQHNFKYGIKKFMTKTGGRLGVKKYMFNMIARTLGGVPLGYMERYARKQSPEHERVIEKIKVKYW' A
#
# COMPACT_ATOMS: atom_id res chain seq x y z
N MET A 1 -8.74 3.42 -16.83
CA MET A 1 -9.37 3.12 -15.53
C MET A 1 -9.98 4.41 -15.01
N SER A 2 -11.17 4.40 -14.42
CA SER A 2 -11.79 5.60 -13.86
C SER A 2 -11.15 6.00 -12.51
N PRO A 3 -11.31 7.26 -12.06
CA PRO A 3 -10.80 7.69 -10.76
C PRO A 3 -11.30 6.82 -9.60
N ALA A 4 -12.58 6.43 -9.64
CA ALA A 4 -13.18 5.57 -8.61
C ALA A 4 -12.56 4.17 -8.58
N GLN A 5 -12.35 3.55 -9.76
CA GLN A 5 -11.71 2.24 -9.86
C GLN A 5 -10.26 2.29 -9.34
N LEU A 6 -9.52 3.34 -9.68
CA LEU A 6 -8.16 3.57 -9.18
C LEU A 6 -8.17 3.69 -7.64
N GLY A 7 -9.13 4.44 -7.10
CA GLY A 7 -9.27 4.60 -5.64
C GLY A 7 -9.58 3.30 -4.92
N VAL A 8 -10.50 2.49 -5.44
CA VAL A 8 -10.81 1.16 -4.87
C VAL A 8 -9.57 0.27 -4.90
N MET A 9 -8.85 0.23 -6.02
CA MET A 9 -7.63 -0.56 -6.15
C MET A 9 -6.54 -0.12 -5.18
N TYR A 10 -6.29 1.19 -5.07
CA TYR A 10 -5.30 1.76 -4.16
C TYR A 10 -5.62 1.43 -2.70
N LYS A 11 -6.87 1.64 -2.27
CA LYS A 11 -7.32 1.32 -0.91
C LYS A 11 -7.23 -0.18 -0.62
N THR A 12 -7.60 -1.02 -1.59
CA THR A 12 -7.55 -2.48 -1.46
C THR A 12 -6.10 -2.96 -1.28
N TRP A 13 -5.19 -2.48 -2.12
CA TRP A 13 -3.77 -2.81 -1.99
C TRP A 13 -3.20 -2.32 -0.66
N GLN A 14 -3.49 -1.06 -0.28
CA GLN A 14 -3.09 -0.49 1.00
C GLN A 14 -3.56 -1.34 2.18
N HIS A 15 -4.84 -1.73 2.21
CA HIS A 15 -5.42 -2.55 3.27
C HIS A 15 -4.81 -3.96 3.30
N ASN A 16 -4.76 -4.63 2.16
CA ASN A 16 -4.21 -5.98 2.04
C ASN A 16 -2.73 -6.02 2.41
N PHE A 17 -2.00 -4.96 2.11
CA PHE A 17 -0.62 -4.83 2.52
C PHE A 17 -0.49 -4.60 4.04
N LYS A 18 -1.22 -3.64 4.60
CA LYS A 18 -1.20 -3.29 6.03
C LYS A 18 -1.63 -4.45 6.94
N TYR A 19 -2.58 -5.26 6.50
CA TYR A 19 -3.11 -6.36 7.30
C TYR A 19 -2.63 -7.73 6.83
N GLY A 20 -2.55 -8.01 5.53
CA GLY A 20 -2.10 -9.29 5.01
C GLY A 20 -0.62 -9.53 5.29
N ILE A 21 0.25 -8.61 4.87
CA ILE A 21 1.69 -8.79 5.08
C ILE A 21 2.04 -8.66 6.56
N LYS A 22 1.46 -7.70 7.30
CA LYS A 22 1.64 -7.62 8.75
C LYS A 22 1.20 -8.90 9.47
N LYS A 23 0.08 -9.51 9.07
CA LYS A 23 -0.42 -10.77 9.66
C LYS A 23 0.48 -11.95 9.31
N PHE A 24 0.91 -12.06 8.05
CA PHE A 24 1.91 -13.05 7.63
C PHE A 24 3.17 -12.92 8.50
N MET A 25 3.72 -11.71 8.58
CA MET A 25 4.89 -11.36 9.37
C MET A 25 4.76 -11.67 10.86
N THR A 26 3.57 -11.44 11.43
CA THR A 26 3.29 -11.76 12.83
C THR A 26 3.28 -13.27 13.05
N LYS A 27 2.69 -14.04 12.12
CA LYS A 27 2.61 -15.50 12.21
C LYS A 27 3.96 -16.19 11.96
N THR A 28 4.75 -15.71 11.00
CA THR A 28 6.04 -16.30 10.65
C THR A 28 7.20 -15.78 11.50
N GLY A 29 7.07 -14.57 12.06
CA GLY A 29 8.12 -13.90 12.84
C GLY A 29 8.11 -14.16 14.35
N GLY A 30 7.20 -14.97 14.87
CA GLY A 30 7.01 -15.20 16.31
C GLY A 30 8.23 -15.72 17.10
N ARG A 31 9.32 -16.12 16.43
CA ARG A 31 10.54 -16.65 17.06
C ARG A 31 11.84 -15.88 16.74
N LEU A 32 11.83 -14.85 15.89
CA LEU A 32 13.08 -14.36 15.26
C LEU A 32 13.20 -12.82 15.30
N GLY A 33 13.73 -12.27 16.40
CA GLY A 33 13.83 -10.83 16.65
C GLY A 33 14.44 -9.99 15.51
N VAL A 34 15.64 -10.32 15.04
CA VAL A 34 16.32 -9.58 13.94
C VAL A 34 15.68 -9.86 12.58
N LYS A 35 15.30 -11.11 12.29
CA LYS A 35 14.65 -11.46 11.02
C LYS A 35 13.31 -10.74 10.88
N LYS A 36 12.55 -10.58 11.97
CA LYS A 36 11.29 -9.81 11.98
C LYS A 36 11.49 -8.37 11.50
N TYR A 37 12.57 -7.70 11.92
CA TYR A 37 12.88 -6.34 11.47
C TYR A 37 13.23 -6.31 9.98
N MET A 38 14.10 -7.21 9.53
CA MET A 38 14.52 -7.30 8.13
C MET A 38 13.34 -7.60 7.19
N PHE A 39 12.50 -8.56 7.57
CA PHE A 39 11.30 -8.88 6.81
C PHE A 39 10.25 -7.77 6.86
N ASN A 40 10.09 -7.05 7.98
CA ASN A 40 9.22 -5.87 8.02
C ASN A 40 9.72 -4.76 7.08
N MET A 41 11.03 -4.61 6.96
CA MET A 41 11.64 -3.66 6.02
C MET A 41 11.33 -4.08 4.58
N ILE A 42 11.62 -5.33 4.21
CA ILE A 42 11.32 -5.90 2.88
C ILE A 42 9.84 -5.78 2.56
N ALA A 43 8.96 -6.12 3.50
CA ALA A 43 7.54 -5.93 3.38
C ALA A 43 7.22 -4.49 3.01
N ARG A 44 7.61 -3.51 3.86
CA ARG A 44 7.29 -2.09 3.65
C ARG A 44 7.77 -1.60 2.28
N THR A 45 8.94 -2.04 1.85
CA THR A 45 9.48 -1.72 0.52
C THR A 45 8.61 -2.31 -0.59
N LEU A 46 8.28 -3.61 -0.53
CA LEU A 46 7.47 -4.28 -1.56
C LEU A 46 6.03 -3.77 -1.61
N GLY A 47 5.44 -3.38 -0.47
CA GLY A 47 4.10 -2.79 -0.42
C GLY A 47 4.02 -1.38 -0.98
N GLY A 48 5.07 -0.59 -0.73
CA GLY A 48 5.17 0.79 -1.21
C GLY A 48 5.37 0.90 -2.72
N VAL A 49 5.98 -0.11 -3.35
CA VAL A 49 6.24 -0.10 -4.80
C VAL A 49 4.94 0.03 -5.61
N PRO A 50 3.92 -0.84 -5.46
CA PRO A 50 2.68 -0.70 -6.24
C PRO A 50 1.88 0.56 -5.91
N LEU A 51 1.89 1.02 -4.66
CA LEU A 51 1.25 2.29 -4.27
C LEU A 51 1.93 3.48 -4.99
N GLY A 52 3.26 3.50 -5.02
CA GLY A 52 4.03 4.52 -5.75
C GLY A 52 3.78 4.50 -7.25
N TYR A 53 3.62 3.32 -7.86
CA TYR A 53 3.21 3.21 -9.27
C TYR A 53 1.81 3.76 -9.51
N MET A 54 0.84 3.44 -8.65
CA MET A 54 -0.53 3.97 -8.74
C MET A 54 -0.57 5.49 -8.57
N GLU A 55 0.22 6.06 -7.67
CA GLU A 55 0.37 7.51 -7.49
C GLU A 55 0.99 8.20 -8.71
N ARG A 56 2.03 7.60 -9.32
CA ARG A 56 2.62 8.11 -10.56
C ARG A 56 1.66 8.01 -11.73
N TYR A 57 0.90 6.91 -11.81
CA TYR A 57 -0.16 6.75 -12.81
C TYR A 57 -1.25 7.81 -12.64
N ALA A 58 -1.73 8.04 -11.41
CA ALA A 58 -2.74 9.03 -11.09
C ALA A 58 -2.36 10.44 -11.58
N ARG A 59 -1.13 10.86 -11.24
CA ARG A 59 -0.54 12.15 -11.65
C ARG A 59 -0.46 12.34 -13.16
N LYS A 60 -0.17 11.26 -13.90
CA LYS A 60 -0.10 11.31 -15.37
C LYS A 60 -1.46 11.37 -16.03
N GLN A 61 -2.53 10.94 -15.34
CA GLN A 61 -3.82 10.71 -15.96
C GLN A 61 -4.76 11.92 -15.88
N SER A 62 -5.04 12.42 -14.68
CA SER A 62 -5.76 13.68 -14.51
C SER A 62 -5.69 14.18 -13.06
N PRO A 63 -5.95 15.48 -12.82
CA PRO A 63 -6.05 16.02 -11.47
C PRO A 63 -7.10 15.30 -10.59
N GLU A 64 -8.16 14.74 -11.19
CA GLU A 64 -9.19 13.99 -10.46
C GLU A 64 -8.68 12.65 -9.95
N HIS A 65 -7.88 11.94 -10.75
CA HIS A 65 -7.25 10.68 -10.33
C HIS A 65 -6.32 10.92 -9.15
N GLU A 66 -5.52 11.99 -9.20
CA GLU A 66 -4.64 12.39 -8.10
C GLU A 66 -5.43 12.75 -6.84
N ARG A 67 -6.50 13.56 -6.96
CA ARG A 67 -7.37 13.92 -5.83
C ARG A 67 -7.99 12.71 -5.14
N VAL A 68 -8.40 11.68 -5.89
CA VAL A 68 -8.93 10.45 -5.29
C VAL A 68 -7.88 9.74 -4.45
N ILE A 69 -6.65 9.61 -4.96
CA ILE A 69 -5.54 9.00 -4.20
C ILE A 69 -5.21 9.82 -2.95
N GLU A 70 -5.10 11.14 -3.07
CA GLU A 70 -4.82 12.02 -1.93
C GLU A 70 -5.93 11.96 -0.87
N LYS A 71 -7.20 11.93 -1.28
CA LYS A 71 -8.32 11.73 -0.35
C LYS A 71 -8.22 10.41 0.40
N ILE A 72 -7.76 9.34 -0.26
CA ILE A 72 -7.57 8.05 0.40
C ILE A 72 -6.41 8.09 1.39
N LYS A 73 -5.28 8.68 1.01
CA LYS A 73 -4.12 8.87 1.89
C LYS A 73 -4.49 9.68 3.12
N VAL A 74 -5.19 10.81 2.97
CA VAL A 74 -5.60 11.66 4.10
C VAL A 74 -6.61 10.95 5.03
N LYS A 75 -7.57 10.20 4.48
CA LYS A 75 -8.65 9.61 5.30
C LYS A 75 -8.33 8.23 5.88
N TYR A 76 -7.42 7.46 5.29
CA TYR A 76 -7.27 6.03 5.60
C TYR A 76 -5.84 5.55 5.84
N TRP A 77 -4.82 6.42 5.80
CA TRP A 77 -3.43 6.06 6.07
C TRP A 77 -3.15 5.93 7.57
#